data_AF-A0A7F8QTL5-F1
#
_entry.id   AF-A0A7F8QTL5-F1
#
_cell.length_a   1.000
_cell.length_b   1.000
_cell.length_c   1.000
_cell.angle_alpha   90.00
_cell.angle_beta   90.00
_cell.angle_gamma   90.00
#
_symmetry.space_group_name_H-M   'P 1'
#
loop_
_entity.id
_entity.type
_entity.pdbx_description
1 polymer ?
#
loop_
_entity_poly.entity_id
_entity_poly.type
_entity_poly.pdbx_seq_one_letter_code
_entity_poly.pdbx_strand_id
1 'polypeptide(L)'
;MASPRELTQNPLKKIWMPYSNGRPALHACQRRGEAGSMEKGRGVCEEMTYEEIQDHYPLEFALRDQDKYRYRYPKGESYEDLVQRLEPVIMELERQENVLVICHQAVMRCLLAYFLDKAAEQLPYLKCPLHTVLKLTPVAYGCKVESIFLNVMAVNTHRDRPQNVDISRPPEEALVTVPAHQ
;
A
#
# COMPACT_ATOMS: atom_id res chain seq x y z
N MET A 1 -21.10 30.07 -34.27
CA MET A 1 -21.54 29.47 -33.00
C MET A 1 -20.52 28.40 -32.64
N ALA A 2 -19.66 28.70 -31.67
CA ALA A 2 -18.59 27.80 -31.24
C ALA A 2 -19.19 26.64 -30.46
N SER A 3 -18.97 25.40 -30.90
CA SER A 3 -19.38 24.23 -30.13
C SER A 3 -18.56 24.15 -28.84
N PRO A 4 -19.14 23.63 -27.75
CA PRO A 4 -18.46 23.55 -26.48
C PRO A 4 -17.30 22.55 -26.61
N ARG A 5 -16.09 23.01 -26.25
CA ARG A 5 -14.86 22.23 -26.27
C ARG A 5 -15.05 20.99 -25.40
N GLU A 6 -15.02 19.82 -26.03
CA GLU A 6 -14.92 18.55 -25.36
C GLU A 6 -13.72 18.58 -24.41
N LEU A 7 -13.95 18.27 -23.12
CA LEU A 7 -12.93 18.05 -22.09
C LEU A 7 -12.18 16.72 -22.32
N THR A 8 -11.84 16.42 -23.57
CA THR A 8 -11.15 15.20 -24.00
C THR A 8 -9.66 15.46 -24.11
N GLN A 9 -8.98 15.75 -23.00
CA GLN A 9 -7.51 15.79 -23.00
C GLN A 9 -6.92 15.56 -21.61
N ASN A 10 -7.23 14.41 -21.01
CA ASN A 10 -6.30 13.77 -20.08
C ASN A 10 -6.15 12.29 -20.49
N PRO A 11 -5.03 11.89 -21.11
CA PRO A 11 -4.87 10.58 -21.72
C PRO A 11 -4.47 9.55 -20.65
N LEU A 12 -5.34 9.26 -19.68
CA LEU A 12 -5.14 8.11 -18.80
C LEU A 12 -5.37 6.84 -19.63
N LYS A 13 -4.28 6.29 -20.19
CA LYS A 13 -4.34 5.18 -21.17
C LYS A 13 -4.79 3.86 -20.54
N LYS A 14 -4.64 3.69 -19.21
CA LYS A 14 -5.12 2.52 -18.44
C LYS A 14 -5.43 2.92 -17.00
N ILE A 15 -6.58 2.46 -16.49
CA ILE A 15 -6.91 2.46 -15.06
C ILE A 15 -6.58 1.06 -14.56
N TRP A 16 -5.55 0.94 -13.72
CA TRP A 16 -5.27 -0.32 -13.03
C TRP A 16 -6.16 -0.35 -11.78
N MET A 17 -7.22 -1.16 -11.82
CA MET A 17 -8.07 -1.45 -10.66
C MET A 17 -7.52 -2.69 -9.94
N PRO A 18 -7.59 -2.76 -8.60
CA PRO A 18 -7.39 -4.02 -7.90
C PRO A 18 -8.50 -4.98 -8.36
N TYR A 19 -8.13 -6.21 -8.69
CA TYR A 19 -9.03 -7.22 -9.21
C TYR A 19 -10.07 -7.63 -8.16
N SER A 20 -11.34 -7.33 -8.41
CA SER A 20 -12.46 -8.10 -7.87
C SER A 20 -13.62 -8.07 -8.88
N ASN A 21 -14.18 -9.25 -9.15
CA ASN A 21 -15.49 -9.44 -9.81
C ASN A 21 -15.62 -9.22 -11.34
N GLY A 22 -14.63 -9.65 -12.14
CA GLY A 22 -14.93 -10.20 -13.47
C GLY A 22 -14.79 -9.30 -14.71
N ARG A 23 -13.53 -8.93 -15.03
CA ARG A 23 -12.92 -8.45 -16.32
C ARG A 23 -12.66 -6.94 -16.41
N PRO A 24 -11.45 -6.53 -16.84
CA PRO A 24 -11.13 -6.41 -18.28
C PRO A 24 -9.91 -7.25 -18.72
N ALA A 25 -9.85 -7.51 -20.03
CA ALA A 25 -9.03 -8.54 -20.66
C ALA A 25 -7.60 -8.10 -21.03
N LEU A 26 -6.67 -9.03 -20.75
CA LEU A 26 -5.48 -9.42 -21.53
C LEU A 26 -4.38 -8.37 -21.76
N HIS A 27 -3.27 -8.50 -21.03
CA HIS A 27 -2.08 -9.17 -21.58
C HIS A 27 -1.06 -9.45 -20.45
N ALA A 28 -0.50 -10.67 -20.48
CA ALA A 28 0.67 -11.17 -19.75
C ALA A 28 0.54 -11.39 -18.23
N CYS A 29 0.00 -12.54 -17.83
CA CYS A 29 0.76 -13.60 -17.14
C CYS A 29 -0.20 -14.68 -16.63
N GLN A 30 -0.60 -15.60 -17.50
CA GLN A 30 -1.09 -16.91 -17.07
C GLN A 30 0.14 -17.83 -16.95
N ARG A 31 0.70 -17.94 -15.74
CA ARG A 31 1.34 -19.18 -15.31
C ARG A 31 0.48 -19.82 -14.22
N ARG A 32 0.29 -21.12 -14.40
CA ARG A 32 -0.72 -22.00 -13.77
C ARG A 32 -0.38 -22.30 -12.31
N GLY A 33 -1.42 -22.42 -11.48
CA GLY A 33 -1.38 -22.82 -10.07
C GLY A 33 -0.74 -21.72 -9.24
N GLU A 34 -1.48 -20.83 -8.61
CA GLU A 34 -2.17 -21.07 -7.34
C GLU A 34 -3.32 -20.06 -7.22
N ALA A 35 -4.56 -20.54 -7.34
CA ALA A 35 -5.72 -19.77 -6.92
C ALA A 35 -5.87 -19.96 -5.40
N GLY A 36 -5.26 -19.09 -4.61
CA GLY A 36 -5.51 -19.05 -3.16
C GLY A 36 -4.46 -18.30 -2.35
N SER A 37 -4.48 -16.96 -2.37
CA SER A 37 -3.85 -16.08 -1.34
C SER A 37 -3.86 -14.58 -1.65
N MET A 38 -4.58 -14.09 -2.66
CA MET A 38 -4.39 -12.70 -3.12
C MET A 38 -4.79 -11.59 -2.15
N GLU A 39 -5.47 -11.92 -1.04
CA GLU A 39 -5.93 -10.92 -0.07
C GLU A 39 -5.62 -11.25 1.39
N LYS A 40 -4.78 -12.27 1.69
CA LYS A 40 -4.37 -12.56 3.08
C LYS A 40 -3.15 -11.76 3.51
N GLY A 41 -3.23 -10.44 3.44
CA GLY A 41 -2.12 -9.56 3.84
C GLY A 41 -1.73 -9.70 5.32
N ARG A 42 -2.67 -10.05 6.20
CA ARG A 42 -2.44 -10.21 7.66
C ARG A 42 -2.59 -11.64 8.19
N GLY A 43 -2.82 -12.63 7.33
CA GLY A 43 -2.88 -14.03 7.73
C GLY A 43 -3.93 -14.31 8.81
N VAL A 44 -3.51 -14.79 9.98
CA VAL A 44 -4.40 -15.04 11.13
C VAL A 44 -4.98 -13.77 11.77
N CYS A 45 -4.34 -12.62 11.55
CA CYS A 45 -4.79 -11.31 12.05
C CYS A 45 -5.63 -10.55 11.01
N GLU A 46 -6.25 -11.26 10.07
CA GLU A 46 -7.22 -10.68 9.13
C GLU A 46 -8.45 -10.21 9.91
N GLU A 47 -9.04 -9.08 9.49
CA GLU A 47 -10.22 -8.45 10.11
C GLU A 47 -10.09 -7.93 11.56
N MET A 48 -9.00 -8.21 12.27
CA MET A 48 -8.78 -7.74 13.65
C MET A 48 -8.36 -6.25 13.73
N THR A 49 -8.80 -5.58 14.80
CA THR A 49 -8.30 -4.25 15.20
C THR A 49 -6.89 -4.35 15.79
N TYR A 50 -6.19 -3.23 15.92
CA TYR A 50 -4.86 -3.24 16.56
C TYR A 50 -4.94 -3.63 18.05
N GLU A 51 -6.05 -3.33 18.70
CA GLU A 51 -6.32 -3.67 20.11
C GLU A 51 -6.48 -5.19 20.25
N GLU A 52 -7.32 -5.80 19.41
CA GLU A 52 -7.51 -7.26 19.37
C GLU A 52 -6.21 -8.01 19.03
N ILE A 53 -5.39 -7.46 18.14
CA ILE A 53 -4.08 -8.05 17.81
C ILE A 53 -3.14 -7.99 19.01
N GLN A 54 -3.13 -6.87 19.76
CA GLN A 54 -2.32 -6.74 20.97
C GLN A 54 -2.78 -7.71 22.07
N ASP A 55 -4.08 -7.99 22.17
CA ASP A 55 -4.63 -8.91 23.18
C ASP A 55 -4.39 -10.37 22.83
N HIS A 56 -4.61 -10.78 21.58
CA HIS A 56 -4.47 -12.18 21.15
C HIS A 56 -3.04 -12.57 20.80
N TYR A 57 -2.26 -11.64 20.24
CA TYR A 57 -0.93 -11.89 19.65
C TYR A 57 0.09 -10.79 20.02
N PRO A 58 0.34 -10.52 21.32
CA PRO A 58 1.25 -9.46 21.76
C PRO A 58 2.69 -9.66 21.30
N LEU A 59 3.15 -10.92 21.25
CA LEU A 59 4.49 -11.29 20.81
C LEU A 59 4.68 -10.95 19.33
N GLU A 60 3.75 -11.39 18.48
CA GLU A 60 3.77 -11.17 17.04
C GLU A 60 3.69 -9.68 16.72
N PHE A 61 2.88 -8.93 17.48
CA PHE A 61 2.73 -7.49 17.31
C PHE A 61 4.02 -6.72 17.62
N ALA A 62 4.73 -7.08 18.70
CA ALA A 62 6.02 -6.50 19.04
C ALA A 62 7.10 -6.84 18.01
N LEU A 63 7.20 -8.11 17.59
CA LEU A 63 8.16 -8.56 16.58
C LEU A 63 7.94 -7.84 15.24
N ARG A 64 6.68 -7.59 14.87
CA ARG A 64 6.35 -6.81 13.68
C ARG A 64 6.73 -5.34 13.80
N ASP A 65 6.64 -4.74 14.99
CA ASP A 65 7.07 -3.36 15.20
C ASP A 65 8.61 -3.21 15.23
N GLN A 66 9.34 -4.31 15.49
CA GLN A 66 10.80 -4.36 15.41
C GLN A 66 11.30 -4.37 13.96
N ASP A 67 10.78 -5.27 13.11
CA ASP A 67 11.09 -5.29 11.67
C ASP A 67 9.80 -5.48 10.86
N LYS A 68 9.13 -4.37 10.58
CA LYS A 68 7.87 -4.38 9.81
C LYS A 68 8.07 -4.77 8.35
N TYR A 69 9.30 -4.66 7.82
CA TYR A 69 9.57 -4.95 6.41
C TYR A 69 9.61 -6.47 6.18
N ARG A 70 10.36 -7.19 7.03
CA ARG A 70 10.58 -8.64 6.89
C ARG A 70 9.57 -9.49 7.64
N TYR A 71 9.01 -8.99 8.74
CA TYR A 71 8.17 -9.80 9.60
C TYR A 71 6.88 -10.24 8.87
N ARG A 72 6.56 -11.53 9.03
CA ARG A 72 5.38 -12.18 8.47
C ARG A 72 4.49 -12.68 9.60
N TYR A 73 3.24 -12.24 9.63
CA TYR A 73 2.24 -12.85 10.52
C TYR A 73 2.05 -14.32 10.17
N PRO A 74 1.64 -15.18 11.12
CA PRO A 74 1.31 -16.57 10.79
C PRO A 74 0.28 -16.61 9.64
N LYS A 75 0.62 -17.32 8.56
CA LYS A 75 -0.18 -17.40 7.31
C LYS A 75 -0.41 -16.06 6.58
N GLY A 76 0.37 -15.02 6.87
CA GLY A 76 0.29 -13.70 6.22
C GLY A 76 1.42 -13.45 5.21
N GLU A 77 1.49 -12.20 4.71
CA GLU A 77 2.51 -11.72 3.76
C GLU A 77 3.36 -10.63 4.45
N SER A 78 4.67 -10.59 4.16
CA SER A 78 5.55 -9.47 4.60
C SER A 78 5.59 -8.36 3.53
N TYR A 79 6.17 -7.19 3.86
CA TYR A 79 6.39 -6.16 2.83
C TYR A 79 7.46 -6.60 1.81
N GLU A 80 8.39 -7.45 2.22
CA GLU A 80 9.38 -8.07 1.31
C GLU A 80 8.71 -8.96 0.26
N ASP A 81 7.79 -9.84 0.68
CA ASP A 81 7.00 -10.68 -0.23
C ASP A 81 6.17 -9.82 -1.20
N LEU A 82 5.58 -8.74 -0.69
CA LEU A 82 4.80 -7.78 -1.48
C LEU A 82 5.65 -7.08 -2.55
N VAL A 83 6.89 -6.69 -2.21
CA VAL A 83 7.82 -6.07 -3.16
C VAL A 83 8.16 -7.03 -4.29
N GLN A 84 8.50 -8.28 -3.97
CA GLN A 84 8.82 -9.30 -4.99
C GLN A 84 7.64 -9.53 -5.95
N ARG A 85 6.41 -9.54 -5.43
CA ARG A 85 5.21 -9.70 -6.25
C ARG A 85 4.91 -8.48 -7.13
N LEU A 86 5.34 -7.29 -6.72
CA LEU A 86 5.12 -6.04 -7.46
C LEU A 86 6.18 -5.74 -8.52
N GLU A 87 7.31 -6.46 -8.54
CA GLU A 87 8.33 -6.35 -9.59
C GLU A 87 7.76 -6.33 -11.03
N PRO A 88 6.93 -7.31 -11.46
CA PRO A 88 6.36 -7.28 -12.81
C PRO A 88 5.41 -6.09 -13.05
N VAL A 89 4.75 -5.59 -12.01
CA VAL A 89 3.86 -4.41 -12.11
C VAL A 89 4.69 -3.15 -12.32
N ILE A 90 5.79 -3.01 -11.58
CA ILE A 90 6.73 -1.89 -11.72
C ILE A 90 7.31 -1.84 -13.13
N MET A 91 7.76 -2.98 -13.67
CA MET A 91 8.28 -3.06 -15.04
C MET A 91 7.26 -2.60 -16.09
N GLU A 92 5.99 -2.96 -15.93
CA GLU A 92 4.94 -2.50 -16.85
C GLU A 92 4.62 -1.02 -16.64
N LEU A 93 4.72 -0.48 -15.41
CA LEU A 93 4.55 0.95 -15.15
C LEU A 93 5.64 1.79 -15.81
N GLU A 94 6.89 1.35 -15.80
CA GLU A 94 8.00 2.05 -16.48
C GLU A 94 7.83 2.07 -18.00
N ARG A 95 7.14 1.08 -18.57
CA ARG A 95 6.88 0.99 -20.02
C ARG A 95 5.75 1.91 -20.48
N GLN A 96 4.91 2.39 -19.57
CA GLN A 96 3.75 3.21 -19.88
C GLN A 96 4.04 4.70 -19.58
N GLU A 97 3.33 5.60 -20.27
CA GLU A 97 3.48 7.05 -20.04
C GLU A 97 2.55 7.53 -18.91
N ASN A 98 1.27 7.71 -19.23
CA ASN A 98 0.26 8.22 -18.29
C ASN A 98 -0.61 7.05 -17.79
N VAL A 99 -0.41 6.67 -16.53
CA VAL A 99 -1.15 5.58 -15.86
C VAL A 99 -1.78 6.08 -14.57
N LEU A 100 -3.01 5.65 -14.31
CA LEU A 100 -3.65 5.78 -13.00
C LEU A 100 -3.71 4.40 -12.34
N VAL A 101 -3.10 4.28 -11.16
CA VAL A 101 -3.15 3.07 -10.35
C VAL A 101 -4.04 3.34 -9.14
N ILE A 102 -5.11 2.56 -9.01
CA ILE A 102 -5.96 2.55 -7.81
C ILE A 102 -5.58 1.29 -7.03
N CYS A 103 -5.08 1.45 -5.80
CA CYS A 103 -4.57 0.34 -5.01
C CYS A 103 -4.75 0.57 -3.50
N HIS A 104 -4.32 -0.41 -2.70
CA HIS A 104 -4.39 -0.37 -1.24
C HIS A 104 -3.15 0.30 -0.63
N GLN A 105 -3.23 0.68 0.65
CA GLN A 105 -2.17 1.39 1.37
C GLN A 105 -0.81 0.66 1.33
N ALA A 106 -0.76 -0.66 1.51
CA ALA A 106 0.50 -1.42 1.49
C ALA A 106 1.15 -1.41 0.09
N VAL A 107 0.34 -1.67 -0.96
CA VAL A 107 0.80 -1.65 -2.36
C VAL A 107 1.29 -0.27 -2.76
N MET A 108 0.53 0.77 -2.41
CA MET A 108 0.87 2.15 -2.70
C MET A 108 2.22 2.55 -2.08
N ARG A 109 2.52 2.07 -0.86
CA ARG A 109 3.82 2.30 -0.22
C ARG A 109 4.97 1.67 -0.98
N CYS A 110 4.80 0.44 -1.46
CA CYS A 110 5.84 -0.22 -2.27
C CYS A 110 6.11 0.55 -3.57
N LEU A 111 5.05 0.97 -4.26
CA LEU A 111 5.18 1.77 -5.49
C LEU A 111 5.85 3.11 -5.22
N LEU A 112 5.46 3.82 -4.16
CA LEU A 112 6.08 5.09 -3.78
C LEU A 112 7.54 4.91 -3.37
N ALA A 113 7.86 3.86 -2.62
CA ALA A 113 9.23 3.58 -2.22
C ALA A 113 10.14 3.35 -3.43
N TYR A 114 9.62 2.66 -4.45
CA TYR A 114 10.34 2.45 -5.71
C TYR A 114 10.61 3.77 -6.44
N PHE A 115 9.56 4.57 -6.72
CA PHE A 115 9.73 5.81 -7.49
C PHE A 115 10.48 6.92 -6.72
N LEU A 116 10.48 6.88 -5.39
CA LEU A 116 11.14 7.87 -4.52
C LEU A 116 12.46 7.39 -3.93
N ASP A 117 12.94 6.23 -4.37
CA ASP A 117 14.19 5.61 -3.93
C ASP A 117 14.31 5.57 -2.39
N LYS A 118 13.27 5.04 -1.74
CA LYS A 118 13.20 4.94 -0.28
C LYS A 118 13.74 3.60 0.18
N ALA A 119 14.52 3.63 1.26
CA ALA A 119 15.05 2.44 1.91
C ALA A 119 13.92 1.50 2.37
N ALA A 120 14.20 0.20 2.37
CA ALA A 120 13.27 -0.85 2.78
C ALA A 120 12.70 -0.64 4.19
N GLU A 121 13.48 -0.06 5.10
CA GLU A 121 13.05 0.26 6.46
C GLU A 121 12.00 1.38 6.52
N GLN A 122 12.04 2.33 5.57
CA GLN A 122 11.12 3.47 5.52
C GLN A 122 9.82 3.12 4.78
N LEU A 123 9.88 2.16 3.84
CA LEU A 123 8.77 1.76 2.98
C LEU A 123 7.47 1.45 3.78
N PRO A 124 7.48 0.62 4.85
CA PRO A 124 6.27 0.30 5.61
C PRO A 124 5.65 1.48 6.38
N TYR A 125 6.35 2.61 6.44
CA TYR A 125 5.97 3.82 7.18
C TYR A 125 5.74 5.02 6.25
N LEU A 126 5.74 4.83 4.93
CA LEU A 126 5.34 5.89 4.01
C LEU A 126 3.86 6.27 4.23
N LYS A 127 3.59 7.57 4.17
CA LYS A 127 2.26 8.16 4.38
C LYS A 127 1.49 8.12 3.07
N CYS A 128 0.39 7.36 3.07
CA CYS A 128 -0.55 7.24 1.96
C CYS A 128 -1.95 7.60 2.49
N PRO A 129 -2.29 8.89 2.59
CA PRO A 129 -3.59 9.31 3.10
C PRO A 129 -4.72 8.90 2.17
N LEU A 130 -5.88 8.59 2.74
CA LEU A 130 -7.09 8.30 1.98
C LEU A 130 -7.58 9.57 1.25
N HIS A 131 -8.35 9.37 0.17
CA HIS A 131 -8.94 10.42 -0.67
C HIS A 131 -7.93 11.46 -1.18
N THR A 132 -6.67 11.04 -1.34
CA THR A 132 -5.58 11.86 -1.85
C THR A 132 -4.96 11.17 -3.06
N VAL A 133 -4.82 11.91 -4.15
CA VAL A 133 -4.11 11.45 -5.35
C VAL A 133 -2.66 11.90 -5.24
N LEU A 134 -1.73 10.96 -5.35
CA LEU A 134 -0.31 11.27 -5.48
C LEU A 134 0.08 11.23 -6.95
N LYS A 135 0.39 12.40 -7.50
CA LYS A 135 0.90 12.53 -8.86
C LYS A 135 2.42 12.46 -8.82
N LEU A 136 2.96 11.44 -9.48
CA LEU A 136 4.39 11.20 -9.63
C LEU A 136 4.84 11.70 -10.99
N THR A 137 5.84 12.57 -11.03
CA THR A 137 6.45 13.07 -12.27
C THR A 137 7.94 12.69 -12.28
N PRO A 138 8.33 11.65 -13.05
CA PRO A 138 9.72 11.25 -13.15
C PRO A 138 10.54 12.36 -13.83
N VAL A 139 11.72 12.64 -13.27
CA VAL A 139 12.71 13.60 -13.77
C VAL A 139 14.08 12.93 -13.83
N ALA A 140 15.05 13.54 -14.52
CA ALA A 140 16.36 12.91 -14.77
C ALA A 140 17.10 12.39 -13.52
N TYR A 141 16.86 12.98 -12.34
CA TYR A 141 17.48 12.59 -11.07
C TYR A 141 16.44 12.44 -9.95
N GLY A 142 15.36 11.71 -10.22
CA GLY A 142 14.38 11.33 -9.20
C GLY A 142 12.94 11.49 -9.64
N CYS A 143 12.04 11.66 -8.67
CA CYS A 143 10.61 11.79 -8.93
C CYS A 143 10.03 12.95 -8.12
N LYS A 144 9.30 13.85 -8.78
CA LYS A 144 8.52 14.89 -8.11
C LYS A 144 7.17 14.32 -7.69
N VAL A 145 6.77 14.60 -6.45
CA VAL A 145 5.48 14.17 -5.89
C VAL A 145 4.61 15.38 -5.64
N GLU A 146 3.41 15.36 -6.20
CA GLU A 146 2.35 16.32 -5.91
C GLU A 146 1.20 15.59 -5.21
N SER A 147 0.77 16.09 -4.05
CA SER A 147 -0.37 15.53 -3.31
C SER A 147 -1.60 16.37 -3.59
N ILE A 148 -2.65 15.74 -4.14
CA ILE A 148 -3.90 16.39 -4.51
C ILE A 148 -5.02 15.79 -3.65
N PHE A 149 -5.48 16.54 -2.66
CA PHE A 149 -6.60 16.12 -1.81
C PHE A 149 -7.94 16.34 -2.53
N LEU A 150 -8.80 15.32 -2.55
CA LEU A 150 -10.08 15.36 -3.28
C LEU A 150 -11.23 16.03 -2.51
N ASN A 151 -10.93 16.69 -1.38
CA ASN A 151 -11.91 17.37 -0.54
C ASN A 151 -13.03 16.47 -0.01
N VAL A 152 -12.71 15.21 0.28
CA VAL A 152 -13.62 14.25 0.93
C VAL A 152 -12.95 13.77 2.21
N MET A 153 -13.61 13.94 3.36
CA MET A 153 -13.08 13.51 4.64
C MET A 153 -12.96 11.97 4.71
N ALA A 154 -11.91 11.47 5.34
CA ALA A 154 -11.66 10.05 5.55
C ALA A 154 -11.00 9.82 6.91
N VAL A 155 -11.12 8.58 7.40
CA VAL A 155 -10.40 8.12 8.59
C VAL A 155 -8.89 8.07 8.33
N ASN A 156 -8.09 8.25 9.38
CA ASN A 156 -6.65 8.07 9.28
C ASN A 156 -6.30 6.60 9.57
N THR A 157 -5.73 5.90 8.59
CA THR A 157 -5.27 4.50 8.75
C THR A 157 -3.75 4.40 8.95
N HIS A 158 -3.06 5.53 9.09
CA HIS A 158 -1.63 5.57 9.31
C HIS A 158 -1.30 5.34 10.79
N ARG A 159 -0.53 4.28 11.06
CA ARG A 159 0.08 4.00 12.36
C ARG A 159 1.59 4.18 12.28
N ASP A 160 2.11 5.11 13.07
CA ASP A 160 3.54 5.35 13.25
C ASP A 160 4.21 4.21 14.05
N ARG A 161 5.54 4.09 13.93
CA ARG A 161 6.30 3.13 14.73
C ARG A 161 6.29 3.59 16.20
N PRO A 162 5.83 2.77 17.17
CA PRO A 162 5.92 3.13 18.58
C PRO A 162 7.38 3.20 19.02
N GLN A 163 7.67 3.99 20.06
CA GLN A 163 9.02 4.13 20.60
C GLN A 163 9.50 2.83 21.26
N ASN A 164 8.62 2.20 22.05
CA ASN A 164 8.88 0.89 22.65
C ASN A 164 8.39 -0.22 21.73
N VAL A 165 9.32 -1.06 21.26
CA VAL A 165 9.06 -2.23 20.42
C VAL A 165 9.49 -3.53 21.09
N ASP A 166 9.78 -3.49 22.39
CA ASP A 166 10.17 -4.68 23.15
C ASP A 166 9.00 -5.65 23.28
N ILE A 167 9.33 -6.94 23.35
CA ILE A 167 8.35 -8.02 23.42
C ILE A 167 7.53 -7.93 24.73
N SER A 168 8.14 -7.48 25.81
CA SER A 168 7.53 -7.36 27.14
C SER A 168 6.93 -5.98 27.41
N ARG A 169 6.71 -5.15 26.39
CA ARG A 169 6.13 -3.81 26.55
C ARG A 169 4.68 -3.88 27.05
N PRO A 170 4.20 -2.90 27.82
CA PRO A 170 2.79 -2.84 28.20
C PRO A 170 1.90 -2.54 26.98
N PRO A 171 0.63 -3.00 26.98
CA PRO A 171 -0.31 -2.78 25.86
C PRO A 171 -0.51 -1.30 25.52
N GLU A 172 -0.52 -0.43 26.53
CA GLU A 172 -0.69 1.02 26.36
C GLU A 172 0.41 1.64 25.49
N GLU A 173 1.66 1.23 25.69
CA GLU A 173 2.80 1.70 24.88
C GLU A 173 2.79 1.11 23.47
N ALA A 174 2.24 -0.09 23.29
CA ALA A 174 2.07 -0.72 21.98
C ALA A 174 0.99 -0.01 21.14
N LEU A 175 -0.07 0.45 21.79
CA LEU A 175 -1.25 1.04 21.13
C LEU A 175 -1.18 2.57 21.02
N VAL A 176 -0.18 3.22 21.62
CA VAL A 176 -0.02 4.69 21.63
C VAL A 176 -0.05 5.36 20.25
N THR A 177 0.42 4.66 19.20
CA THR A 177 0.46 5.19 17.82
C THR A 177 -0.74 4.77 16.97
N VAL A 178 -1.71 4.05 17.53
CA VAL A 178 -2.91 3.61 16.82
C VAL A 178 -3.81 4.84 16.57
N PRO A 179 -4.20 5.10 15.31
CA PRO A 179 -5.10 6.19 15.02
C PRO A 179 -6.50 5.89 15.55
N ALA A 180 -7.25 6.95 15.86
CA ALA A 180 -8.64 6.83 16.28
C ALA A 180 -9.48 6.13 15.20
N HIS A 181 -10.24 5.14 15.62
CA HIS A 181 -11.21 4.39 14.82
C HIS A 181 -12.53 4.30 15.61
N GLN A 182 -13.65 4.13 14.89
CA GLN A 182 -15.00 3.99 15.46
C GLN A 182 -15.41 2.53 15.55
#